data_AF-A0A3N9NUK9-F1
#
_entry.id   AF-A0A3N9NUK9-F1
#
_cell.length_a   1.000
_cell.length_b   1.000
_cell.length_c   1.000
_cell.angle_alpha   90.00
_cell.angle_beta   90.00
_cell.angle_gamma   90.00
#
_symmetry.space_group_name_H-M   'P 1'
#
loop_
_entity.id
_entity.type
_entity.pdbx_description
1 polymer ?
#
loop_
_entity_poly.entity_id
_entity_poly.type
_entity_poly.pdbx_seq_one_letter_code
_entity_poly.pdbx_strand_id
1 'polypeptide(L)'
;MFRKKIRQTHNFNLYSLLWILAFAIFIYLMREWYITKNFVGVVESKSHLLSVGESGRLQSVLVTIGDEVKKDQVLALLDISDLKTTLNQL
;
A
#
# COMPACT_ATOMS: atom_id res chain seq x y z
N MET A 1 2.90 67.20 4.89
CA MET A 1 2.98 66.92 6.35
C MET A 1 1.76 66.10 6.77
N PHE A 2 1.79 64.78 6.58
CA PHE A 2 0.67 63.89 6.93
C PHE A 2 1.16 62.82 7.92
N ARG A 3 1.08 63.12 9.21
CA ARG A 3 1.10 62.08 10.24
C ARG A 3 -0.33 61.86 10.70
N LYS A 4 -1.03 60.93 10.04
CA LYS A 4 -2.29 60.40 10.55
C LYS A 4 -1.99 59.73 11.89
N LYS A 5 -2.48 60.35 12.96
CA LYS A 5 -2.51 59.80 14.32
C LYS A 5 -3.30 58.50 14.26
N ILE A 6 -2.63 57.36 14.34
CA ILE A 6 -3.28 56.07 14.51
C ILE A 6 -3.96 56.12 15.87
N ARG A 7 -5.30 56.29 15.89
CA ARG A 7 -6.09 56.12 17.10
C ARG A 7 -6.04 54.64 17.44
N GLN A 8 -5.23 54.29 18.43
CA GLN A 8 -5.18 52.96 19.00
C GLN A 8 -6.53 52.72 19.70
N THR A 9 -7.44 52.03 19.01
CA THR A 9 -8.65 51.50 19.62
C THR A 9 -8.24 50.40 20.60
N HIS A 10 -8.72 50.51 21.83
CA HIS A 10 -8.34 49.74 23.01
C HIS A 10 -8.80 48.26 22.98
N ASN A 11 -8.87 47.65 21.79
CA ASN A 11 -9.38 46.28 21.59
C ASN A 11 -8.31 45.29 21.13
N PHE A 12 -7.06 45.73 20.96
CA PHE A 12 -5.92 44.82 20.77
C PHE A 12 -5.51 44.25 22.13
N ASN A 13 -6.20 43.18 22.53
CA ASN A 13 -5.86 42.39 23.70
C ASN A 13 -4.61 41.55 23.40
N LEU A 14 -3.68 41.44 24.35
CA LEU A 14 -2.52 40.54 24.24
C LEU A 14 -2.95 39.11 23.86
N TYR A 15 -4.14 38.72 24.30
CA TYR A 15 -4.79 37.47 23.94
C TYR A 15 -5.01 37.31 22.42
N SER A 16 -5.47 38.36 21.72
CA SER A 16 -5.68 38.27 20.26
C SER A 16 -4.36 38.09 19.51
N LEU A 17 -3.28 38.68 20.02
CA LEU A 17 -1.94 38.52 19.46
C LEU A 17 -1.41 37.08 19.64
N LEU A 18 -1.66 36.49 20.82
CA LEU A 18 -1.33 35.08 21.09
C LEU A 18 -2.11 34.11 20.18
N TRP A 19 -3.39 34.40 19.90
CA TRP A 19 -4.19 33.60 18.98
C TRP A 19 -3.65 33.64 17.55
N ILE A 20 -3.26 34.81 17.06
CA ILE A 20 -2.67 34.95 15.73
C ILE A 20 -1.36 34.17 15.63
N LEU A 21 -0.52 34.23 16.68
CA LEU A 21 0.73 33.49 16.74
C LEU A 21 0.50 31.97 16.74
N ALA A 22 -0.43 31.48 17.56
CA ALA A 22 -0.77 30.06 17.61
C ALA A 22 -1.32 29.55 16.27
N PHE A 23 -2.16 30.35 15.61
CA PHE A 23 -2.69 30.02 14.29
C PHE A 23 -1.59 29.96 13.22
N ALA A 24 -0.63 30.88 13.26
CA ALA A 24 0.53 30.86 12.36
C ALA A 24 1.40 29.61 12.57
N ILE A 25 1.64 29.21 13.83
CA ILE A 25 2.37 27.98 14.17
C ILE A 25 1.62 26.75 13.67
N PHE A 26 0.28 26.72 13.83
CA PHE A 26 -0.56 25.63 13.33
C PHE A 26 -0.45 25.46 11.82
N ILE A 27 -0.53 26.56 11.06
CA ILE A 27 -0.37 26.54 9.59
C ILE A 27 1.03 26.04 9.21
N TYR A 28 2.07 26.49 9.91
CA TYR A 28 3.44 26.05 9.67
C TYR A 28 3.58 24.53 9.83
N LEU A 29 3.13 23.98 10.97
CA LEU A 29 3.21 22.54 11.25
C LEU A 29 2.36 21.68 10.31
N MET A 30 1.24 22.21 9.82
CA MET A 30 0.40 21.52 8.84
C MET A 30 1.13 21.28 7.51
N ARG A 31 2.11 22.11 7.15
CA ARG A 31 2.90 21.94 5.92
C ARG A 31 3.71 20.64 5.94
N GLU A 32 4.40 20.33 7.04
CA GLU A 32 5.16 19.09 7.18
C GLU A 32 4.25 17.85 7.23
N TRP A 33 3.03 17.97 7.75
CA TRP A 33 2.10 16.84 7.88
C TRP A 33 1.62 16.27 6.53
N TYR A 34 1.40 17.12 5.52
CA TYR A 34 0.93 16.67 4.20
C TYR A 34 2.03 16.00 3.35
N ILE A 35 3.31 16.32 3.58
CA ILE A 35 4.42 15.83 2.75
C ILE A 35 4.74 14.37 3.07
N THR A 36 4.46 13.89 4.29
CA THR A 36 4.87 12.55 4.74
C THR A 36 3.90 11.43 4.30
N LYS A 37 2.67 11.76 3.90
CA LYS A 37 1.66 10.74 3.55
C LYS A 37 1.89 10.03 2.21
N ASN A 38 2.69 10.60 1.32
CA ASN A 38 2.92 10.02 -0.01
C ASN A 38 3.99 8.92 -0.04
N PHE A 39 4.61 8.59 1.10
CA PHE A 39 5.69 7.59 1.17
C PHE A 39 5.23 6.21 1.67
N VAL A 40 3.98 6.08 2.12
CA VAL A 40 3.40 4.78 2.49
C VAL A 40 2.71 4.19 1.27
N GLY A 41 3.49 3.93 0.22
CA GLY A 41 3.06 3.09 -0.88
C GLY A 41 3.08 1.64 -0.42
N VAL A 42 1.94 1.16 0.09
CA VAL A 42 1.77 -0.28 0.29
C VAL A 42 1.75 -0.89 -1.11
N VAL A 43 2.83 -1.60 -1.47
CA VAL A 43 2.88 -2.35 -2.72
C VAL A 43 1.90 -3.51 -2.59
N GLU A 44 0.70 -3.35 -3.14
CA GLU A 44 -0.28 -4.43 -3.18
C GLU A 44 0.20 -5.53 -4.14
N SER A 45 0.79 -6.58 -3.59
CA SER A 45 1.05 -7.81 -4.34
C SER A 45 -0.23 -8.63 -4.41
N LYS A 46 -0.81 -8.78 -5.60
CA LYS A 46 -1.91 -9.73 -5.85
C LYS A 46 -1.37 -11.15 -5.71
N SER A 47 -1.55 -11.74 -4.54
CA SER A 47 -1.13 -13.11 -4.25
C SER A 47 -2.29 -14.07 -4.54
N HIS A 48 -2.02 -15.13 -5.31
CA HIS A 48 -2.97 -16.19 -5.58
C HIS A 48 -2.43 -17.50 -5.01
N LEU A 49 -3.25 -18.17 -4.18
CA LEU A 49 -2.93 -19.52 -3.71
C LEU A 49 -3.32 -20.51 -4.81
N LEU A 50 -2.35 -21.29 -5.26
CA LEU A 50 -2.57 -22.36 -6.24
C LEU A 50 -2.68 -23.69 -5.51
N SER A 51 -3.68 -24.49 -5.88
CA SER A 51 -3.88 -25.85 -5.39
C SER A 51 -4.12 -26.79 -6.56
N VAL A 52 -3.98 -28.09 -6.28
CA VAL A 52 -4.25 -29.14 -7.24
C VAL A 52 -5.70 -29.60 -7.07
N GLY A 53 -6.41 -29.83 -8.19
CA GLY A 53 -7.79 -30.33 -8.17
C GLY A 53 -7.93 -31.82 -7.84
N GLU A 54 -6.87 -32.60 -8.07
CA GLU A 54 -6.82 -34.03 -7.82
C GLU A 54 -5.74 -34.39 -6.80
N SER A 55 -6.00 -35.42 -5.99
CA SER A 55 -5.02 -35.97 -5.06
C SER A 55 -3.97 -36.78 -5.83
N GLY A 56 -2.69 -36.52 -5.59
CA GLY A 56 -1.60 -37.25 -6.24
C GLY A 56 -0.24 -36.91 -5.65
N ARG A 57 0.77 -37.69 -6.03
CA ARG A 57 2.18 -37.41 -5.67
C ARG A 57 2.77 -36.40 -6.65
N LEU A 58 3.54 -35.44 -6.15
CA LEU A 58 4.33 -34.55 -7.01
C LEU A 58 5.47 -35.35 -7.66
N GLN A 59 5.54 -35.33 -8.99
CA GLN A 59 6.62 -35.94 -9.75
C GLN A 59 7.77 -34.95 -9.96
N SER A 60 7.46 -33.74 -10.40
CA SER A 60 8.46 -32.69 -10.61
C SER A 60 7.86 -31.28 -10.53
N VAL A 61 8.70 -30.31 -10.16
CA VAL A 61 8.37 -28.88 -10.17
C VAL A 61 9.21 -28.23 -11.26
N LEU A 62 8.56 -27.49 -12.17
CA LEU A 62 9.17 -26.93 -13.37
C LEU A 62 9.57 -25.45 -13.22
N VAL A 63 9.31 -24.85 -12.06
CA VAL A 63 9.54 -23.44 -11.75
C VAL A 63 10.33 -23.27 -10.48
N THR A 64 11.05 -22.16 -10.37
CA THR A 64 11.79 -21.76 -9.18
C THR A 64 11.21 -20.49 -8.56
N ILE A 65 11.58 -20.22 -7.31
CA ILE A 65 11.09 -19.05 -6.58
C ILE A 65 11.63 -17.79 -7.26
N GLY A 66 10.72 -16.92 -7.71
CA GLY A 66 11.05 -15.67 -8.39
C GLY A 66 10.92 -15.72 -9.91
N ASP A 67 10.62 -16.88 -10.49
CA ASP A 67 10.39 -16.99 -11.93
C ASP A 67 9.10 -16.27 -12.36
N GLU A 68 9.19 -15.58 -13.50
CA GLU A 68 8.01 -15.01 -14.16
C GLU A 68 7.22 -16.13 -14.86
N VAL A 69 5.95 -16.24 -14.52
CA VAL A 69 5.04 -17.28 -15.05
C VAL A 69 3.90 -16.65 -15.84
N LYS A 70 3.46 -17.33 -16.90
CA LYS A 70 2.32 -16.92 -17.73
C LYS A 70 1.05 -17.66 -17.33
N LYS A 71 -0.09 -17.07 -17.71
CA LYS A 71 -1.39 -17.75 -17.58
C LYS A 71 -1.34 -19.09 -18.34
N ASP A 72 -1.90 -20.13 -17.73
CA ASP A 72 -1.97 -21.49 -18.25
C ASP A 72 -0.61 -22.20 -18.43
N GLN A 73 0.47 -21.64 -17.87
CA GLN A 73 1.77 -22.29 -17.82
C GLN A 73 1.77 -23.47 -16.83
N VAL A 74 2.34 -24.58 -17.25
CA VAL A 74 2.52 -25.77 -16.39
C VAL A 74 3.62 -25.48 -15.36
N LEU A 75 3.27 -25.52 -14.08
CA LEU A 75 4.18 -25.23 -12.97
C LEU A 75 4.78 -26.49 -12.34
N ALA A 76 4.02 -27.58 -12.33
CA ALA A 76 4.41 -28.86 -11.74
C ALA A 76 3.73 -30.01 -12.46
N LEU A 77 4.36 -31.18 -12.42
CA LEU A 77 3.82 -32.44 -12.91
C LEU A 77 3.50 -33.35 -11.72
N LEU A 78 2.33 -33.98 -11.79
CA LEU A 78 1.89 -34.99 -10.84
C LEU A 78 2.17 -36.37 -11.42
N ASP A 79 2.42 -37.32 -10.52
CA ASP A 79 2.48 -38.74 -10.87
C ASP A 79 1.05 -39.23 -11.18
N ILE A 80 0.87 -39.70 -12.41
CA ILE A 80 -0.41 -40.19 -12.95
C ILE A 80 -0.44 -41.71 -13.09
N SER A 81 0.50 -42.42 -12.47
CA SER A 81 0.60 -43.89 -12.60
C SER A 81 -0.66 -44.60 -12.11
N ASP A 82 -1.23 -44.14 -10.99
CA ASP A 82 -2.47 -44.68 -10.41
C ASP A 82 -3.68 -44.39 -11.31
N LEU A 83 -3.72 -43.18 -11.89
CA LEU A 83 -4.77 -42.76 -12.82
C LEU A 83 -4.76 -43.58 -14.10
N LYS A 84 -3.57 -43.81 -14.69
CA LYS A 84 -3.39 -44.64 -15.88
C LYS A 84 -3.81 -46.09 -15.63
N THR A 85 -3.48 -46.63 -14.46
CA THR A 85 -3.87 -48.00 -14.09
C THR A 85 -5.40 -48.13 -14.04
N THR A 86 -6.08 -47.15 -13.44
CA THR A 86 -7.54 -47.13 -13.34
C THR A 86 -8.21 -46.97 -14.70
N LEU A 87 -7.70 -46.08 -15.56
CA LEU A 87 -8.23 -45.86 -16.92
C LEU A 87 -8.06 -47.06 -17.85
N ASN A 88 -6.96 -47.81 -17.74
CA ASN A 88 -6.72 -49.00 -18.57
C ASN A 88 -7.54 -50.22 -18.13
N GLN A 89 -8.23 -50.15 -16.98
CA GLN A 89 -9.11 -51.20 -16.47
C GLN A 89 -10.59 -50.95 -16.79
N LEU A 90 -10.92 -49.80 -17.38
CA LEU A 90 -12.24 -49.45 -17.93
C LEU A 90 -12.32 -49.82 -19.42
#